data_AF-A0A2T6ZNB5-F1
#
_entry.id   AF-A0A2T6ZNB5-F1
#
_cell.length_a   1.000
_cell.length_b   1.000
_cell.length_c   1.000
_cell.angle_alpha   90.00
_cell.angle_beta   90.00
_cell.angle_gamma   90.00
#
_symmetry.space_group_name_H-M   'P 1'
#
loop_
_entity.id
_entity.type
_entity.pdbx_description
1 polymer ?
#
loop_
_entity_poly.entity_id
_entity_poly.type
_entity_poly.pdbx_seq_one_letter_code
_entity_poly.pdbx_strand_id
1 'polypeptide(L)'
;MQLKLLLIITVLLSLTATLVRALPSPLAAPTSLEVLGEGYVSPFDYDFVNTLVAAGDYKALKDMYSQFWNNPTAAEQGVCETSQASPPTNEAYGAVDELNRRDSCCQWNAVQTQCSNLTNRGGASVGFCGAYKACLQCSPFARDRMATIAFYCARQGSDGVYRSGGKWMLDGAGPGARLILYHN
;
A
#
# COMPACT_ATOMS: atom_id res chain seq x y z
N MET A 1 -13.31 -68.41 -64.80
CA MET A 1 -13.20 -69.33 -63.63
C MET A 1 -12.66 -68.53 -62.46
N GLN A 2 -13.51 -68.27 -61.45
CA GLN A 2 -13.36 -68.80 -60.08
C GLN A 2 -12.13 -68.21 -59.35
N LEU A 3 -12.31 -67.08 -58.66
CA LEU A 3 -12.57 -66.99 -57.20
C LEU A 3 -11.33 -67.32 -56.35
N LYS A 4 -10.79 -66.31 -55.65
CA LYS A 4 -10.33 -66.46 -54.26
C LYS A 4 -10.26 -65.11 -53.56
N LEU A 5 -11.27 -64.95 -52.70
CA LEU A 5 -11.47 -63.97 -51.66
C LEU A 5 -10.37 -64.11 -50.60
N LEU A 6 -9.81 -63.01 -50.11
CA LEU A 6 -9.27 -62.94 -48.76
C LEU A 6 -9.36 -61.51 -48.23
N LEU A 7 -10.09 -61.42 -47.12
CA LEU A 7 -10.33 -60.29 -46.24
C LEU A 7 -9.04 -59.51 -45.92
N ILE A 8 -9.16 -58.22 -45.55
CA ILE A 8 -8.81 -57.72 -44.21
C ILE A 8 -9.11 -56.20 -44.10
N ILE A 9 -10.18 -55.91 -43.35
CA ILE A 9 -10.32 -54.90 -42.28
C ILE A 9 -10.06 -53.41 -42.62
N THR A 10 -11.20 -52.71 -42.72
CA THR A 10 -11.39 -51.29 -42.37
C THR A 10 -11.00 -50.99 -40.92
N VAL A 11 -10.10 -50.03 -40.69
CA VAL A 11 -10.11 -49.21 -39.47
C VAL A 11 -9.87 -47.75 -39.87
N LEU A 12 -10.97 -47.02 -40.06
CA LEU A 12 -10.99 -45.57 -40.09
C LEU A 12 -10.87 -45.11 -38.62
N LEU A 13 -9.68 -44.70 -38.18
CA LEU A 13 -9.52 -44.04 -36.88
C LEU A 13 -10.14 -42.64 -36.97
N SER A 14 -11.41 -42.53 -36.60
CA SER A 14 -12.05 -41.26 -36.26
C SER A 14 -11.44 -40.74 -34.96
N LEU A 15 -10.56 -39.75 -35.07
CA LEU A 15 -10.10 -38.95 -33.94
C LEU A 15 -11.26 -38.03 -33.50
N THR A 16 -12.15 -38.54 -32.66
CA THR A 16 -13.06 -37.67 -31.91
C THR A 16 -12.26 -37.04 -30.78
N ALA A 17 -11.70 -35.85 -31.04
CA ALA A 17 -11.16 -35.01 -30.00
C ALA A 17 -12.32 -34.54 -29.10
N THR A 18 -12.51 -35.22 -27.97
CA THR A 18 -13.40 -34.78 -26.90
C THR A 18 -12.81 -33.47 -26.35
N LEU A 19 -13.36 -32.34 -26.81
CA LEU A 19 -13.08 -31.03 -26.24
C LEU A 19 -13.71 -31.02 -24.84
N VAL A 20 -12.96 -31.50 -23.85
CA VAL A 20 -13.30 -31.28 -22.44
C VAL A 20 -13.18 -29.78 -22.23
N ARG A 21 -14.32 -29.08 -22.25
CA ARG A 21 -14.41 -27.72 -21.73
C ARG A 21 -13.90 -27.77 -20.30
N ALA A 22 -12.66 -27.34 -20.10
CA ALA A 22 -12.19 -26.92 -18.80
C ALA A 22 -13.10 -25.75 -18.40
N LEU A 23 -14.11 -26.04 -17.59
CA LEU A 23 -14.77 -25.00 -16.81
C LEU A 23 -13.64 -24.28 -16.06
N PRO A 24 -13.47 -22.96 -16.22
CA PRO A 24 -12.58 -22.24 -15.33
C PRO A 24 -13.11 -22.51 -13.92
N SER A 25 -12.31 -23.18 -13.10
CA SER A 25 -12.58 -23.27 -11.68
C SER A 25 -12.92 -21.86 -11.21
N PRO A 26 -14.02 -21.64 -10.48
CA PRO A 26 -14.20 -20.37 -9.82
C PRO A 26 -12.96 -20.19 -8.95
N LEU A 27 -12.14 -19.20 -9.26
CA LEU A 27 -11.05 -18.75 -8.41
C LEU A 27 -11.64 -18.67 -7.02
N ALA A 28 -11.20 -19.58 -6.14
CA ALA A 28 -11.62 -19.56 -4.75
C ALA A 28 -11.34 -18.14 -4.26
N ALA A 29 -12.39 -17.42 -3.86
CA ALA A 29 -12.22 -16.13 -3.23
C ALA A 29 -11.27 -16.35 -2.03
N PRO A 30 -10.18 -15.58 -1.90
CA PRO A 30 -9.26 -15.78 -0.78
C PRO A 30 -10.06 -15.64 0.53
N THR A 31 -10.13 -16.73 1.29
CA THR A 31 -10.93 -16.85 2.52
C THR A 31 -10.26 -16.21 3.73
N SER A 32 -9.05 -15.67 3.60
CA SER A 32 -8.43 -14.79 4.57
C SER A 32 -8.11 -13.46 3.90
N LEU A 33 -8.60 -12.37 4.48
CA LEU A 33 -8.18 -11.02 4.16
C LEU A 33 -6.70 -10.92 4.57
N GLU A 34 -5.78 -11.14 3.63
CA GLU A 34 -4.35 -11.04 3.92
C GLU A 34 -4.05 -9.60 4.38
N VAL A 35 -3.56 -9.46 5.62
CA VAL A 35 -3.23 -8.16 6.20
C VAL A 35 -1.80 -7.84 5.80
N LEU A 36 -1.65 -6.86 4.90
CA LEU A 36 -0.33 -6.46 4.44
C LEU A 36 0.48 -5.86 5.58
N GLY A 37 1.73 -6.29 5.66
CA GLY A 37 2.65 -5.85 6.70
C GLY A 37 2.69 -6.73 7.94
N GLU A 38 1.94 -7.83 7.98
CA GLU A 38 2.08 -8.81 9.05
C GLU A 38 3.55 -9.28 9.19
N GLY A 39 4.09 -9.21 10.41
CA GLY A 39 5.49 -9.52 10.70
C GLY A 39 6.49 -8.38 10.41
N TYR A 40 6.02 -7.21 9.94
CA TYR A 40 6.88 -6.05 9.77
C TYR A 40 7.40 -5.53 11.13
N VAL A 41 8.70 -5.25 11.19
CA VAL A 41 9.36 -4.69 12.38
C VAL A 41 9.76 -3.26 12.08
N SER A 42 9.32 -2.33 12.93
CA SER A 42 9.66 -0.90 12.81
C SER A 42 11.16 -0.70 12.98
N PRO A 43 11.84 0.00 12.06
CA PRO A 43 13.20 0.48 12.27
C PRO A 43 13.25 1.79 13.08
N PHE A 44 12.12 2.43 13.35
CA PHE A 44 12.03 3.69 14.06
C PHE A 44 12.00 3.47 15.58
N ASP A 45 12.80 4.27 16.29
CA ASP A 45 12.71 4.48 17.73
C ASP A 45 11.74 5.64 17.96
N TYR A 46 10.51 5.30 18.31
CA TYR A 46 9.45 6.29 18.40
C TYR A 46 9.57 7.22 19.61
N ASP A 47 10.31 6.86 20.65
CA ASP A 47 10.57 7.75 21.79
C ASP A 47 11.50 8.88 21.35
N PHE A 48 12.53 8.53 20.56
CA PHE A 48 13.44 9.52 19.99
C PHE A 48 12.77 10.35 18.88
N VAL A 49 11.97 9.73 18.00
CA VAL A 49 11.14 10.44 17.00
C VAL A 49 10.25 11.48 17.69
N ASN A 50 9.50 11.07 18.72
CA ASN A 50 8.59 11.96 19.44
C ASN A 50 9.33 13.14 20.07
N THR A 51 10.52 12.90 20.62
CA THR A 51 11.37 13.94 21.21
C THR A 51 11.80 14.98 20.17
N LEU A 52 12.30 14.53 19.00
CA LEU A 52 12.73 15.45 17.94
C LEU A 52 11.57 16.21 17.31
N VAL A 53 10.40 15.57 17.13
CA VAL A 53 9.21 16.25 16.60
C VAL A 53 8.72 17.32 17.57
N ALA A 54 8.70 17.03 18.88
CA ALA A 54 8.34 18.01 19.90
C ALA A 54 9.30 19.21 19.93
N ALA A 55 10.59 18.97 19.62
CA ALA A 55 11.59 20.02 19.48
C ALA A 55 11.53 20.77 18.12
N GLY A 56 10.75 20.29 17.16
CA GLY A 56 10.72 20.81 15.78
C GLY A 56 12.00 20.53 14.98
N ASP A 57 12.86 19.61 15.45
CA ASP A 57 14.14 19.29 14.81
C ASP A 57 13.97 18.24 13.71
N TYR A 58 13.22 18.63 12.68
CA TYR A 58 13.00 17.78 11.52
C TYR A 58 14.30 17.51 10.74
N LYS A 59 15.31 18.36 10.87
CA LYS A 59 16.61 18.14 10.22
C LYS A 59 17.34 16.97 10.87
N ALA A 60 17.49 16.95 12.19
CA ALA A 60 18.13 15.84 12.90
C ALA A 60 17.39 14.53 12.65
N LEU A 61 16.05 14.58 12.65
CA LEU A 61 15.23 13.42 12.37
C LEU A 61 15.47 12.89 10.94
N LYS A 62 15.63 13.81 9.97
CA LYS A 62 15.95 13.42 8.60
C LYS A 62 17.33 12.79 8.46
N ASP A 63 18.32 13.37 9.12
CA ASP A 63 19.69 12.88 9.05
C ASP A 63 19.79 11.46 9.66
N MET A 64 19.15 11.24 10.80
CA MET A 64 19.18 9.95 11.52
C MET A 64 18.52 8.81 10.73
N TYR A 65 17.38 9.05 10.08
CA TYR A 65 16.66 8.02 9.32
C TYR A 65 16.96 8.05 7.81
N SER A 66 17.91 8.88 7.38
CA SER A 66 18.27 9.06 5.96
C SER A 66 18.56 7.74 5.23
N GLN A 67 19.19 6.78 5.90
CA GLN A 67 19.48 5.46 5.34
C GLN A 67 18.22 4.69 4.89
N PHE A 68 17.08 4.90 5.55
CA PHE A 68 15.83 4.22 5.19
C PHE A 68 15.16 4.86 3.98
N TRP A 69 15.34 6.17 3.81
CA TRP A 69 14.69 6.93 2.74
C TRP A 69 15.54 7.07 1.49
N ASN A 70 16.86 7.00 1.63
CA ASN A 70 17.80 6.95 0.52
C ASN A 70 17.89 5.56 -0.12
N ASN A 71 17.22 4.55 0.45
CA ASN A 71 17.05 3.26 -0.20
C ASN A 71 16.22 3.45 -1.49
N PRO A 72 16.67 2.95 -2.66
CA PRO A 72 15.96 3.09 -3.93
C PRO A 72 14.46 2.75 -3.84
N THR A 73 14.12 1.73 -3.07
CA THR A 73 12.73 1.28 -2.88
C THR A 73 11.86 2.36 -2.23
N ALA A 74 12.40 3.08 -1.24
CA ALA A 74 11.68 4.15 -0.54
C ALA A 74 11.54 5.39 -1.42
N ALA A 75 12.56 5.71 -2.22
CA ALA A 75 12.53 6.81 -3.18
C ALA A 75 11.55 6.54 -4.35
N GLU A 76 11.39 5.27 -4.74
CA GLU A 76 10.45 4.85 -5.79
C GLU A 76 9.00 4.79 -5.29
N GLN A 77 8.78 4.41 -4.02
CA GLN A 77 7.44 4.27 -3.45
C GLN A 77 6.91 5.55 -2.79
N GLY A 78 7.78 6.35 -2.18
CA GLY A 78 7.42 7.58 -1.47
C GLY A 78 7.47 8.80 -2.39
N VAL A 79 6.31 9.40 -2.69
CA VAL A 79 6.21 10.62 -3.50
C VAL A 79 5.76 11.78 -2.63
N CYS A 80 6.63 12.80 -2.51
CA CYS A 80 6.30 14.03 -1.83
C CYS A 80 5.44 14.94 -2.70
N GLU A 81 4.27 15.34 -2.20
CA GLU A 81 3.36 16.28 -2.84
C GLU A 81 3.17 17.54 -1.97
N THR A 82 4.21 17.88 -1.20
CA THR A 82 4.22 19.00 -0.26
C THR A 82 4.05 20.34 -0.97
N SER A 83 3.02 21.08 -0.58
CA SER A 83 2.73 22.44 -1.05
C SER A 83 2.31 23.33 0.13
N GLN A 84 1.97 24.60 -0.14
CA GLN A 84 1.39 25.49 0.86
C GLN A 84 0.00 25.02 1.35
N ALA A 85 -0.68 24.17 0.58
CA ALA A 85 -1.94 23.57 0.95
C ALA A 85 -1.77 22.26 1.76
N SER A 86 -0.56 21.75 1.92
CA SER A 86 -0.31 20.58 2.76
C SER A 86 -0.47 20.93 4.25
N PRO A 87 -0.86 19.97 5.10
CA PRO A 87 -1.03 20.23 6.52
C PRO A 87 0.32 20.56 7.19
N PRO A 88 0.30 21.29 8.32
CA PRO A 88 1.47 21.47 9.17
C PRO A 88 2.10 20.12 9.55
N THR A 89 3.42 20.00 9.51
CA THR A 89 4.14 18.73 9.73
C THR A 89 3.87 18.11 11.11
N ASN A 90 3.68 18.94 12.14
CA ASN A 90 3.30 18.48 13.47
C ASN A 90 1.89 17.85 13.50
N GLU A 91 0.93 18.41 12.77
CA GLU A 91 -0.42 17.85 12.64
C GLU A 91 -0.40 16.57 11.80
N ALA A 92 0.35 16.59 10.69
CA ALA A 92 0.62 15.42 9.87
C ALA A 92 1.17 14.26 10.69
N TYR A 93 2.25 14.48 11.45
CA TYR A 93 2.80 13.45 12.33
C TYR A 93 1.80 13.03 13.40
N GLY A 94 1.08 13.97 14.00
CA GLY A 94 0.09 13.62 15.00
C GLY A 94 -1.06 12.78 14.43
N ALA A 95 -1.45 12.94 13.16
CA ALA A 95 -2.39 12.04 12.48
C ALA A 95 -1.76 10.66 12.23
N VAL A 96 -0.48 10.59 11.86
CA VAL A 96 0.27 9.33 11.74
C VAL A 96 0.30 8.57 13.07
N ASP A 97 0.55 9.26 14.17
CA ASP A 97 0.64 8.64 15.51
C ASP A 97 -0.69 8.00 15.96
N GLU A 98 -1.83 8.53 15.50
CA GLU A 98 -3.15 7.93 15.76
C GLU A 98 -3.32 6.53 15.14
N LEU A 99 -2.51 6.17 14.13
CA LEU A 99 -2.49 4.80 13.59
C LEU A 99 -2.01 3.78 14.62
N ASN A 100 -1.25 4.21 15.64
CA ASN A 100 -0.79 3.33 16.71
C ASN A 100 -1.91 2.87 17.65
N ARG A 101 -3.10 3.47 17.57
CA ARG A 101 -4.27 3.10 18.37
C ARG A 101 -5.18 2.07 17.67
N ARG A 102 -4.73 1.52 16.54
CA ARG A 102 -5.51 0.63 15.68
C ARG A 102 -4.67 -0.59 15.32
N ASP A 103 -5.34 -1.73 15.19
CA ASP A 103 -4.69 -2.96 14.74
C ASP A 103 -4.61 -3.00 13.21
N SER A 104 -5.76 -2.82 12.54
CA SER A 104 -5.90 -2.93 11.09
C SER A 104 -6.47 -1.68 10.44
N CYS A 105 -5.92 -1.35 9.27
CA CYS A 105 -6.23 -0.17 8.48
C CYS A 105 -6.79 -0.65 7.16
N CYS A 106 -8.09 -0.44 6.95
CA CYS A 106 -8.81 -1.08 5.85
C CYS A 106 -9.40 -0.05 4.90
N GLN A 107 -9.40 -0.42 3.61
CA GLN A 107 -10.07 0.30 2.55
C GLN A 107 -11.54 -0.13 2.49
N TRP A 108 -12.44 0.68 3.03
CA TRP A 108 -13.88 0.45 3.01
C TRP A 108 -14.62 1.17 1.88
N ASN A 109 -13.92 1.95 1.06
CA ASN A 109 -14.55 2.57 -0.09
C ASN A 109 -14.64 1.57 -1.25
N ALA A 110 -15.87 1.29 -1.71
CA ALA A 110 -16.13 0.35 -2.79
C ALA A 110 -15.77 0.91 -4.18
N VAL A 111 -15.62 2.24 -4.31
CA VAL A 111 -15.17 2.89 -5.53
C VAL A 111 -13.64 2.89 -5.52
N GLN A 112 -13.02 2.06 -6.37
CA GLN A 112 -11.58 1.78 -6.37
C GLN A 112 -10.66 3.01 -6.39
N THR A 113 -11.12 4.15 -6.92
CA THR A 113 -10.34 5.39 -6.99
C THR A 113 -10.42 6.24 -5.72
N GLN A 114 -11.40 5.98 -4.84
CA GLN A 114 -11.61 6.75 -3.61
C GLN A 114 -10.89 6.09 -2.45
N CYS A 115 -10.33 6.90 -1.56
CA CYS A 115 -9.56 6.42 -0.41
C CYS A 115 -10.45 6.38 0.84
N SER A 116 -10.25 5.40 1.71
CA SER A 116 -10.79 5.46 3.07
C SER A 116 -9.95 6.38 3.92
N ASN A 117 -10.60 7.26 4.68
CA ASN A 117 -9.93 7.98 5.75
C ASN A 117 -9.63 7.00 6.88
N LEU A 118 -8.35 6.86 7.23
CA LEU A 118 -7.90 5.99 8.31
C LEU A 118 -7.89 6.74 9.64
N THR A 119 -7.44 7.99 9.64
CA THR A 119 -7.37 8.85 10.82
C THR A 119 -7.18 10.31 10.42
N ASN A 120 -7.47 11.20 11.36
CA ASN A 120 -7.39 12.65 11.22
C ASN A 120 -6.85 13.30 12.50
N ARG A 121 -6.12 14.40 12.35
CA ARG A 121 -5.73 15.27 13.46
C ARG A 121 -5.49 16.69 12.96
N GLY A 122 -6.18 17.66 13.55
CA GLY A 122 -6.15 19.04 13.05
C GLY A 122 -6.57 19.09 11.57
N GLY A 123 -5.75 19.75 10.76
CA GLY A 123 -5.88 19.84 9.30
C GLY A 123 -5.34 18.62 8.55
N ALA A 124 -4.75 17.63 9.22
CA ALA A 124 -4.12 16.47 8.57
C ALA A 124 -5.00 15.22 8.56
N SER A 125 -4.88 14.41 7.50
CA SER A 125 -5.51 13.10 7.39
C SER A 125 -4.59 12.07 6.74
N VAL A 126 -4.70 10.82 7.21
CA VAL A 126 -4.11 9.65 6.56
C VAL A 126 -5.22 8.87 5.88
N GLY A 127 -5.02 8.50 4.62
CA GLY A 127 -5.94 7.69 3.85
C GLY A 127 -5.31 6.44 3.24
N PHE A 128 -6.14 5.46 2.92
CA PHE A 128 -5.76 4.27 2.16
C PHE A 128 -6.63 4.15 0.91
N CYS A 129 -5.98 4.18 -0.26
CA CYS A 129 -6.59 3.97 -1.56
C CYS A 129 -6.18 2.58 -2.08
N GLY A 130 -7.06 1.87 -2.77
CA GLY A 130 -6.79 0.52 -3.26
C GLY A 130 -8.06 -0.32 -3.40
N ALA A 131 -7.88 -1.64 -3.44
CA ALA A 131 -8.99 -2.59 -3.55
C ALA A 131 -9.93 -2.53 -2.34
N TYR A 132 -11.24 -2.65 -2.59
CA TYR A 132 -12.24 -2.71 -1.53
C TYR A 132 -11.97 -3.89 -0.58
N LYS A 133 -12.04 -3.62 0.72
CA LYS A 133 -11.69 -4.51 1.84
C LYS A 133 -10.22 -4.92 1.92
N ALA A 134 -9.32 -4.36 1.13
CA ALA A 134 -7.90 -4.53 1.41
C ALA A 134 -7.59 -3.98 2.81
N CYS A 135 -6.77 -4.69 3.58
CA CYS A 135 -6.33 -4.25 4.90
C CYS A 135 -4.82 -4.36 5.03
N LEU A 136 -4.27 -3.49 5.86
CA LEU A 136 -2.86 -3.46 6.21
C LEU A 136 -2.72 -3.28 7.73
N GLN A 137 -1.61 -3.73 8.29
CA GLN A 137 -1.30 -3.52 9.69
C GLN A 137 -1.11 -2.02 9.93
N CYS A 138 -1.91 -1.40 10.82
CA CYS A 138 -1.79 0.04 11.05
C CYS A 138 -0.45 0.41 11.68
N SER A 139 -0.02 -0.34 12.70
CA SER A 139 1.26 -0.16 13.38
C SER A 139 2.00 -1.50 13.49
N PRO A 140 3.27 -1.60 13.07
CA PRO A 140 4.10 -0.48 12.61
C PRO A 140 3.97 -0.15 11.12
N PHE A 141 3.38 -1.04 10.30
CA PHE A 141 3.51 -0.98 8.84
C PHE A 141 2.98 0.32 8.20
N ALA A 142 1.72 0.69 8.42
CA ALA A 142 1.16 1.92 7.86
C ALA A 142 1.80 3.17 8.46
N ARG A 143 1.99 3.15 9.78
CA ARG A 143 2.56 4.23 10.58
C ARG A 143 3.93 4.62 10.04
N ASP A 144 4.83 3.68 9.82
CA ASP A 144 6.20 3.94 9.39
C ASP A 144 6.28 4.55 7.98
N ARG A 145 5.40 4.10 7.07
CA ARG A 145 5.29 4.64 5.71
C ARG A 145 4.79 6.08 5.73
N MET A 146 3.79 6.37 6.57
CA MET A 146 3.27 7.73 6.70
C MET A 146 4.17 8.63 7.53
N ALA A 147 4.91 8.10 8.51
CA ALA A 147 5.95 8.82 9.23
C ALA A 147 7.05 9.25 8.26
N THR A 148 7.44 8.36 7.35
CA THR A 148 8.36 8.70 6.27
C THR A 148 7.82 9.86 5.43
N ILE A 149 6.56 9.83 4.97
CA ILE A 149 5.98 10.97 4.23
C ILE A 149 5.92 12.24 5.10
N ALA A 150 5.51 12.13 6.36
CA ALA A 150 5.41 13.28 7.26
C ALA A 150 6.76 13.98 7.45
N PHE A 151 7.85 13.22 7.51
CA PHE A 151 9.17 13.75 7.83
C PHE A 151 10.03 14.00 6.62
N TYR A 152 10.23 13.01 5.75
CA TYR A 152 11.05 13.14 4.55
C TYR A 152 10.54 14.28 3.67
N CYS A 153 9.21 14.37 3.50
CA CYS A 153 8.57 15.41 2.71
C CYS A 153 8.35 16.73 3.45
N ALA A 154 8.75 16.85 4.72
CA ALA A 154 8.65 18.10 5.46
C ALA A 154 9.47 19.20 4.78
N ARG A 155 8.83 20.29 4.38
CA ARG A 155 9.49 21.46 3.80
C ARG A 155 8.97 22.71 4.47
N GLN A 156 9.89 23.63 4.77
CA GLN A 156 9.52 24.91 5.34
C GLN A 156 8.95 25.81 4.24
N GLY A 157 7.75 26.34 4.48
CA GLY A 157 7.13 27.34 3.62
C GLY A 157 7.80 28.71 3.76
N SER A 158 7.42 29.65 2.90
CA SER A 158 7.84 31.05 2.99
C SER A 158 7.36 31.75 4.27
N ASP A 159 6.34 31.18 4.92
CA ASP A 159 5.79 31.61 6.21
C ASP A 159 6.50 30.99 7.43
N GLY A 160 7.58 30.23 7.21
CA GLY A 160 8.34 29.59 8.27
C GLY A 160 7.72 28.29 8.81
N VAL A 161 6.54 27.89 8.34
CA VAL A 161 5.85 26.68 8.81
C VAL A 161 6.28 25.47 7.99
N TYR A 162 6.68 24.40 8.67
CA TYR A 162 6.93 23.12 8.03
C TYR A 162 5.60 22.45 7.66
N ARG A 163 5.49 22.04 6.40
CA ARG A 163 4.35 21.29 5.88
C ARG A 163 4.82 19.99 5.27
N SER A 164 3.95 18.97 5.31
CA SER A 164 4.22 17.69 4.65
C SER A 164 2.95 17.06 4.11
N GLY A 165 3.08 16.45 2.94
CA GLY A 165 2.02 15.67 2.31
C GLY A 165 2.60 14.83 1.18
N GLY A 166 1.82 13.85 0.73
CA GLY A 166 2.27 12.94 -0.32
C GLY A 166 1.61 11.59 -0.23
N LYS A 167 2.23 10.62 -0.90
CA LYS A 167 1.73 9.26 -1.00
C LYS A 167 2.85 8.24 -0.90
N TRP A 168 2.50 7.06 -0.42
CA TRP A 168 3.35 5.89 -0.42
C TRP A 168 2.68 4.77 -1.22
N MET A 169 3.31 4.33 -2.31
CA MET A 169 2.80 3.25 -3.15
C MET A 169 2.94 1.89 -2.44
N LEU A 170 1.91 1.06 -2.56
CA LEU A 170 1.85 -0.28 -1.96
C LEU A 170 1.80 -1.33 -3.07
N ASP A 171 2.95 -1.62 -3.68
CA ASP A 171 3.02 -2.47 -4.88
C ASP A 171 2.49 -3.91 -4.65
N GLY A 172 2.51 -4.39 -3.39
CA GLY A 172 1.92 -5.67 -2.98
C GLY A 172 0.41 -5.64 -2.68
N ALA A 173 -0.22 -4.47 -2.65
CA ALA A 173 -1.63 -4.28 -2.28
C ALA A 173 -2.60 -4.20 -3.47
N GLY A 174 -2.09 -4.49 -4.67
CA GLY A 174 -2.84 -4.41 -5.92
C GLY A 174 -2.66 -3.09 -6.66
N PRO A 175 -3.17 -3.00 -7.91
CA PRO A 175 -2.92 -1.85 -8.78
C PRO A 175 -3.36 -0.52 -8.18
N GLY A 176 -2.44 0.45 -8.13
CA GLY A 176 -2.72 1.81 -7.67
C GLY A 176 -2.93 1.97 -6.17
N ALA A 177 -2.75 0.90 -5.40
CA ALA A 177 -2.87 0.93 -3.96
C ALA A 177 -1.79 1.81 -3.33
N ARG A 178 -2.21 2.66 -2.39
CA ARG A 178 -1.34 3.67 -1.78
C ARG A 178 -1.89 4.17 -0.46
N LEU A 179 -0.99 4.52 0.44
CA LEU A 179 -1.30 5.38 1.57
C LEU A 179 -1.10 6.84 1.16
N ILE A 180 -1.93 7.74 1.68
CA ILE A 180 -1.84 9.18 1.41
C ILE A 180 -1.85 9.97 2.72
N LEU A 181 -1.07 11.05 2.75
CA LEU A 181 -1.07 12.07 3.80
C LEU A 181 -1.45 13.41 3.17
N TYR A 182 -2.60 13.96 3.57
CA TYR A 182 -3.23 15.08 2.90
C TYR A 182 -3.92 16.04 3.88
N HIS A 183 -4.26 17.23 3.40
CA HIS A 183 -5.05 18.21 4.14
C HIS A 183 -6.55 17.85 4.05
N ASN A 184 -7.27 17.83 5.17
CA ASN A 184 -8.70 17.52 5.22
C ASN A 184 -9.61 18.68 4.81
#